data_AF-R6IFE9-F1
#
_entry.id   AF-R6IFE9-F1
#
_cell.length_a   1.000
_cell.length_b   1.000
_cell.length_c   1.000
_cell.angle_alpha   90.00
_cell.angle_beta   90.00
_cell.angle_gamma   90.00
#
_symmetry.space_group_name_H-M   'P 1'
#
loop_
_entity.id
_entity.type
_entity.pdbx_description
1 polymer ?
#
loop_
_entity_poly.entity_id
_entity_poly.type
_entity_poly.pdbx_seq_one_letter_code
_entity_poly.pdbx_strand_id
1 'polypeptide(L)'
;MMTGLPGDTDESCIETAKKIIDLAPNGVRIYPTVIVRDTVLCDMWRAGTYKEHTVEDAVRVCSKIVPLFNEAGIPIIRMGLNPTEDLSGGDALGGAYHPALGELVHSRIMLEKARGLLAGVKPGSRVVLGVNRSDVSKMIGQHRCNVHALVSEFSLRELKIHEASVKSGEISIVSLD
;
A
#
# COMPACT_ATOMS: atom_id res chain seq x y z
N MET A 1 -9.13 5.96 10.73
CA MET A 1 -10.00 4.91 10.16
C MET A 1 -9.35 3.56 10.29
N MET A 2 -10.17 2.51 10.40
CA MET A 2 -9.73 1.12 10.30
C MET A 2 -10.15 0.56 8.94
N THR A 3 -9.46 -0.48 8.48
CA THR A 3 -9.83 -1.23 7.25
C THR A 3 -9.89 -2.72 7.55
N GLY A 4 -10.85 -3.41 6.94
CA GLY A 4 -11.05 -4.85 7.17
C GLY A 4 -11.75 -5.15 8.48
N LEU A 5 -12.68 -4.30 8.91
CA LEU A 5 -13.62 -4.62 9.97
C LEU A 5 -14.64 -5.67 9.49
N PRO A 6 -15.37 -6.35 10.41
CA PRO A 6 -16.43 -7.26 10.02
C PRO A 6 -17.46 -6.59 9.09
N GLY A 7 -17.65 -7.16 7.91
CA GLY A 7 -18.55 -6.63 6.87
C GLY A 7 -17.91 -5.61 5.92
N ASP A 8 -16.66 -5.20 6.13
CA ASP A 8 -15.97 -4.31 5.21
C ASP A 8 -15.70 -4.99 3.86
N THR A 9 -15.93 -4.23 2.79
CA THR A 9 -15.36 -4.45 1.46
C THR A 9 -14.40 -3.32 1.09
N ASP A 10 -13.61 -3.52 0.04
CA ASP A 10 -12.76 -2.47 -0.55
C ASP A 10 -13.53 -1.20 -0.83
N GLU A 11 -14.69 -1.34 -1.48
CA GLU A 11 -15.56 -0.25 -1.88
C GLU A 11 -16.06 0.48 -0.64
N SER A 12 -16.50 -0.25 0.39
CA SER A 12 -16.96 0.37 1.64
C SER A 12 -15.84 1.16 2.35
N CYS A 13 -14.60 0.67 2.31
CA CYS A 13 -13.45 1.36 2.89
C CYS A 13 -13.12 2.64 2.10
N ILE A 14 -13.19 2.59 0.77
CA ILE A 14 -13.00 3.74 -0.12
C ILE A 14 -14.08 4.79 0.11
N GLU A 15 -15.35 4.37 0.19
CA GLU A 15 -16.46 5.29 0.49
C GLU A 15 -16.32 5.91 1.89
N THR A 16 -15.84 5.14 2.86
CA THR A 16 -15.52 5.68 4.20
C THR A 16 -14.40 6.71 4.12
N ALA A 17 -13.35 6.47 3.34
CA ALA A 17 -12.27 7.45 3.14
C ALA A 17 -12.78 8.75 2.52
N LYS A 18 -13.63 8.67 1.48
CA LYS A 18 -14.28 9.84 0.86
C LYS A 18 -15.12 10.63 1.87
N LYS A 19 -15.95 9.95 2.66
CA LYS A 19 -16.73 10.59 3.73
C LYS A 19 -15.85 11.27 4.77
N ILE A 20 -14.70 10.68 5.11
CA ILE A 20 -13.74 11.31 6.03
C ILE A 20 -13.08 12.55 5.39
N ILE A 21 -12.76 12.50 4.10
CA ILE A 21 -12.23 13.65 3.35
C ILE A 21 -13.23 14.82 3.40
N ASP A 22 -14.52 14.54 3.21
CA ASP A 22 -15.59 15.55 3.27
C ASP A 22 -15.70 16.24 4.64
N LEU A 23 -15.25 15.58 5.72
CA LEU A 23 -15.18 16.18 7.07
C LEU A 23 -13.97 17.11 7.25
N ALA A 24 -13.06 17.18 6.27
CA ALA A 24 -11.85 18.00 6.26
C ALA A 24 -11.01 17.95 7.56
N PRO A 25 -10.64 16.75 8.06
CA PRO A 25 -9.80 16.64 9.25
C PRO A 25 -8.39 17.17 8.99
N ASN A 26 -7.71 17.66 10.03
CA ASN A 26 -6.31 18.09 9.93
C ASN A 26 -5.32 16.93 9.72
N GLY A 27 -5.78 15.69 9.81
CA GLY A 27 -4.99 14.50 9.52
C GLY A 27 -5.71 13.22 9.92
N VAL A 28 -5.24 12.09 9.38
CA VAL A 28 -5.84 10.77 9.59
C VAL A 28 -4.82 9.74 10.04
N ARG A 29 -5.30 8.71 10.75
CA ARG A 29 -4.55 7.49 11.04
C ARG A 29 -5.26 6.32 10.36
N ILE A 30 -4.52 5.43 9.72
CA ILE A 30 -5.05 4.25 9.03
C ILE A 30 -4.55 3.01 9.78
N TYR A 31 -5.46 2.26 10.39
CA TYR A 31 -5.15 1.05 11.16
C TYR A 31 -5.88 -0.16 10.58
N PRO A 32 -5.23 -0.92 9.70
CA PRO A 32 -5.76 -2.19 9.24
C PRO A 32 -6.01 -3.14 10.42
N THR A 33 -7.12 -3.86 10.36
CA THR A 33 -7.60 -4.70 11.46
C THR A 33 -6.62 -5.85 11.75
N VAL A 34 -6.36 -6.06 13.04
CA VAL A 34 -5.55 -7.16 13.58
C VAL A 34 -6.42 -7.93 14.57
N ILE A 35 -6.32 -9.25 14.53
CA ILE A 35 -7.03 -10.14 15.43
C ILE A 35 -6.23 -10.23 16.72
N VAL A 36 -6.79 -9.72 17.81
CA VAL A 36 -6.16 -9.74 19.13
C VAL A 36 -6.84 -10.78 20.01
N ARG A 37 -6.07 -11.52 20.80
CA ARG A 37 -6.54 -12.49 21.79
C ARG A 37 -7.59 -11.86 22.72
N ASP A 38 -8.56 -12.67 23.15
CA ASP A 38 -9.61 -12.28 24.10
C ASP A 38 -10.45 -11.07 23.67
N THR A 39 -10.62 -10.92 22.35
CA THR A 39 -11.54 -9.95 21.76
C THR A 39 -12.69 -10.64 21.03
N VAL A 40 -13.82 -9.94 20.89
CA VAL A 40 -14.96 -10.41 20.09
C VAL A 40 -14.54 -10.76 18.66
N LEU A 41 -13.59 -10.01 18.09
CA LEU A 41 -13.09 -10.29 16.74
C LEU A 41 -12.36 -11.65 16.65
N CYS A 42 -11.60 -12.02 17.68
CA CYS A 42 -10.98 -13.34 17.77
C CYS A 42 -12.03 -14.45 17.83
N ASP A 43 -13.10 -14.26 18.61
CA ASP A 43 -14.19 -15.23 18.67
C ASP A 43 -14.90 -15.37 17.32
N MET A 44 -15.16 -14.24 16.64
CA MET A 44 -15.75 -14.24 15.30
C MET A 44 -14.86 -14.96 14.27
N TRP A 45 -13.53 -14.75 14.34
CA TRP A 45 -12.55 -15.42 13.50
C TRP A 45 -12.55 -16.94 13.73
N ARG A 46 -12.48 -17.37 15.00
CA ARG A 46 -12.53 -18.80 15.37
C ARG A 46 -13.85 -19.46 14.96
N ALA A 47 -14.95 -18.72 15.02
CA ALA A 47 -16.27 -19.19 14.57
C ALA A 47 -16.44 -19.16 13.04
N GLY A 48 -15.46 -18.65 12.28
CA GLY A 48 -15.53 -18.51 10.83
C GLY A 48 -16.50 -17.43 10.33
N THR A 49 -17.03 -16.60 11.23
CA THR A 49 -17.96 -15.50 10.91
C THR A 49 -17.25 -14.20 10.54
N TYR A 50 -15.95 -14.11 10.82
CA TYR A 50 -15.06 -13.08 10.31
C TYR A 50 -13.90 -13.72 9.54
N LYS A 51 -13.70 -13.28 8.30
CA LYS A 51 -12.53 -13.64 7.51
C LYS A 51 -11.38 -12.70 7.86
N GLU A 52 -10.22 -13.27 8.13
CA GLU A 52 -9.01 -12.51 8.42
C GLU A 52 -8.69 -11.50 7.31
N HIS A 53 -8.45 -10.25 7.72
CA HIS A 53 -7.90 -9.19 6.88
C HIS A 53 -6.38 -9.29 6.85
N THR A 54 -5.82 -9.91 5.81
CA THR A 54 -4.39 -10.21 5.75
C THR A 54 -3.54 -8.96 5.50
N VAL A 55 -2.21 -9.09 5.65
CA VAL A 55 -1.27 -8.02 5.26
C VAL A 55 -1.44 -7.62 3.79
N GLU A 56 -1.62 -8.57 2.88
CA GLU A 56 -1.84 -8.28 1.45
C GLU A 56 -3.18 -7.58 1.23
N ASP A 57 -4.25 -8.00 1.92
CA ASP A 57 -5.55 -7.31 1.85
C ASP A 57 -5.44 -5.86 2.32
N ALA A 58 -4.70 -5.62 3.41
CA ALA A 58 -4.41 -4.29 3.91
C ALA A 58 -3.59 -3.46 2.92
N VAL A 59 -2.54 -4.04 2.32
CA VAL A 59 -1.74 -3.37 1.29
C VAL A 59 -2.61 -2.99 0.10
N ARG A 60 -3.42 -3.92 -0.39
CA ARG A 60 -4.34 -3.73 -1.51
C ARG A 60 -5.34 -2.61 -1.24
N VAL A 61 -6.09 -2.65 -0.12
CA VAL A 61 -7.09 -1.61 0.18
C VAL A 61 -6.45 -0.25 0.51
N CYS A 62 -5.37 -0.23 1.29
CA CYS A 62 -4.71 1.03 1.66
C CYS A 62 -4.04 1.70 0.46
N SER A 63 -3.52 0.92 -0.51
CA SER A 63 -2.96 1.49 -1.75
C SER A 63 -3.99 2.26 -2.59
N LYS A 64 -5.28 1.96 -2.43
CA LYS A 64 -6.39 2.69 -3.07
C LYS A 64 -6.81 3.94 -2.27
N ILE A 65 -6.71 3.89 -0.94
CA ILE A 65 -7.19 4.95 -0.03
C ILE A 65 -6.15 6.05 0.20
N VAL A 66 -4.88 5.68 0.31
CA VAL A 66 -3.78 6.62 0.59
C VAL A 66 -3.69 7.74 -0.46
N PRO A 67 -3.80 7.47 -1.78
CA PRO A 67 -3.85 8.52 -2.78
C PRO A 67 -4.98 9.53 -2.56
N LEU A 68 -6.17 9.08 -2.15
CA LEU A 68 -7.33 9.96 -1.92
C LEU A 68 -7.04 11.01 -0.83
N PHE A 69 -6.45 10.59 0.29
CA PHE A 69 -6.08 11.54 1.35
C PHE A 69 -4.97 12.49 0.92
N ASN A 70 -3.96 11.99 0.19
CA ASN A 70 -2.87 12.82 -0.32
C ASN A 70 -3.37 13.87 -1.31
N GLU A 71 -4.26 13.51 -2.23
CA GLU A 71 -4.88 14.40 -3.22
C GLU A 71 -5.77 15.46 -2.54
N ALA A 72 -6.47 15.08 -1.46
CA ALA A 72 -7.24 16.01 -0.64
C ALA A 72 -6.35 16.92 0.27
N GLY A 73 -5.03 16.74 0.27
CA GLY A 73 -4.12 17.50 1.13
C GLY A 73 -4.23 17.14 2.63
N ILE A 74 -4.81 15.99 2.97
CA ILE A 74 -4.99 15.54 4.35
C ILE A 74 -3.82 14.62 4.74
N PRO A 75 -2.99 15.00 5.72
CA PRO A 75 -1.82 14.21 6.07
C PRO A 75 -2.22 12.90 6.75
N ILE A 76 -1.63 11.80 6.29
CA ILE A 76 -1.69 10.51 6.98
C ILE A 76 -0.62 10.51 8.05
N ILE A 77 -1.04 10.76 9.29
CA ILE A 77 -0.17 10.83 10.47
C ILE A 77 0.44 9.46 10.75
N ARG A 78 -0.29 8.39 10.44
CA ARG A 78 0.16 7.03 10.69
C ARG A 78 -0.55 5.99 9.83
N MET A 79 0.19 4.98 9.40
CA MET A 79 -0.34 3.79 8.74
C MET A 79 0.24 2.53 9.38
N GLY A 80 -0.64 1.64 9.83
CA GLY A 80 -0.27 0.43 10.57
C GLY A 80 -0.21 0.63 12.09
N LEU A 81 -0.33 -0.46 12.83
CA LEU A 81 -0.35 -0.44 14.29
C LEU A 81 1.01 -0.10 14.88
N ASN A 82 0.99 0.41 16.11
CA ASN A 82 2.21 0.53 16.91
C ASN A 82 2.59 -0.86 17.41
N PRO A 83 3.84 -1.30 17.23
CA PRO A 83 4.32 -2.44 17.98
C PRO A 83 4.29 -2.06 19.46
N THR A 84 3.36 -2.63 20.22
CA THR A 84 3.38 -2.64 21.69
C THR A 84 3.87 -3.99 22.15
N GLU A 85 4.40 -4.09 23.38
CA GLU A 85 4.83 -5.37 23.94
C GLU A 85 3.68 -6.39 23.93
N ASP A 86 2.44 -5.97 24.18
CA ASP A 86 1.25 -6.85 24.09
C ASP A 86 1.01 -7.37 22.66
N LEU A 87 1.01 -6.47 21.65
CA LEU A 87 0.82 -6.86 20.25
C LEU A 87 1.96 -7.72 19.69
N SER A 88 3.20 -7.45 20.13
CA SER A 88 4.40 -8.18 19.69
C SER A 88 4.73 -9.41 20.54
N GLY A 89 4.12 -9.52 21.72
CA GLY A 89 4.31 -10.58 22.72
C GLY A 89 3.39 -11.80 22.56
N GLY A 90 2.59 -11.85 21.48
CA GLY A 90 1.75 -13.01 21.14
C GLY A 90 0.25 -12.82 21.30
N ASP A 91 -0.22 -11.59 21.54
CA ASP A 91 -1.65 -11.29 21.55
C ASP A 91 -2.22 -11.02 20.16
N ALA A 92 -1.41 -10.60 19.19
CA ALA A 92 -1.80 -10.59 17.79
C ALA A 92 -1.80 -12.03 17.25
N LEU A 93 -3.00 -12.59 17.04
CA LEU A 93 -3.19 -13.96 16.56
C LEU A 93 -3.24 -14.07 15.03
N GLY A 94 -3.45 -12.95 14.33
CA GLY A 94 -3.54 -12.87 12.88
C GLY A 94 -3.95 -11.49 12.40
N GLY A 95 -4.09 -11.32 11.09
CA GLY A 95 -4.52 -10.08 10.46
C GLY A 95 -3.36 -9.21 9.93
N ALA A 96 -3.66 -7.95 9.67
CA ALA A 96 -2.78 -7.04 8.93
C ALA A 96 -1.68 -6.41 9.79
N TYR A 97 -0.92 -7.24 10.50
CA TYR A 97 0.21 -6.81 11.32
C TYR A 97 1.53 -7.01 10.59
N HIS A 98 2.18 -5.92 10.20
CA HIS A 98 3.51 -5.93 9.60
C HIS A 98 4.30 -4.66 9.96
N PRO A 99 5.56 -4.76 10.44
CA PRO A 99 6.35 -3.60 10.85
C PRO A 99 6.56 -2.57 9.71
N ALA A 100 6.71 -3.06 8.49
CA ALA A 100 6.91 -2.23 7.29
C ALA A 100 5.64 -2.06 6.44
N LEU A 101 4.44 -2.17 7.02
CA LEU A 101 3.18 -2.06 6.26
C LEU A 101 3.12 -0.76 5.44
N GLY A 102 3.60 0.34 6.02
CA GLY A 102 3.73 1.63 5.34
C GLY A 102 4.48 1.53 4.01
N GLU A 103 5.68 0.95 4.05
CA GLU A 103 6.55 0.76 2.87
C GLU A 103 5.88 -0.13 1.82
N LEU A 104 5.22 -1.21 2.24
CA LEU A 104 4.51 -2.12 1.34
C LEU A 104 3.37 -1.41 0.59
N VAL A 105 2.58 -0.60 1.30
CA VAL A 105 1.49 0.19 0.70
C VAL A 105 2.04 1.19 -0.30
N HIS A 106 3.07 1.97 0.07
CA HIS A 106 3.65 2.93 -0.86
C HIS A 106 4.35 2.26 -2.05
N SER A 107 4.94 1.08 -1.85
CA SER A 107 5.51 0.28 -2.92
C SER A 107 4.44 -0.18 -3.91
N ARG A 108 3.25 -0.60 -3.42
CA ARG A 108 2.10 -0.90 -4.27
C ARG A 108 1.62 0.32 -5.05
N ILE A 109 1.55 1.49 -4.41
CA ILE A 109 1.18 2.74 -5.10
C ILE A 109 2.15 3.07 -6.24
N MET A 110 3.46 2.90 -6.01
CA MET A 110 4.46 3.12 -7.06
C MET A 110 4.33 2.13 -8.21
N LEU A 111 4.01 0.86 -7.91
CA LEU A 111 3.73 -0.15 -8.93
C LEU A 111 2.57 0.26 -9.83
N GLU A 112 1.43 0.66 -9.25
CA GLU A 112 0.26 1.08 -10.04
C GLU A 112 0.55 2.33 -10.88
N LYS A 113 1.28 3.31 -10.34
CA LYS A 113 1.71 4.50 -11.09
C LYS A 113 2.61 4.14 -12.26
N ALA A 114 3.58 3.25 -12.03
CA ALA A 114 4.48 2.79 -13.09
C ALA A 114 3.74 2.00 -14.17
N ARG A 115 2.75 1.16 -13.81
CA ARG A 115 1.88 0.50 -14.79
C ARG A 115 1.17 1.49 -15.70
N GLY A 116 0.65 2.58 -15.13
CA GLY A 116 0.04 3.66 -15.91
C GLY A 116 1.00 4.33 -16.89
N LEU A 117 2.24 4.60 -16.47
CA LEU A 117 3.27 5.21 -17.31
C LEU A 117 3.80 4.29 -18.41
N LEU A 118 3.85 2.99 -18.13
CA LEU A 118 4.33 1.97 -19.07
C LEU A 118 3.22 1.45 -19.99
N ALA A 119 1.98 1.87 -19.80
CA ALA A 119 0.86 1.53 -20.68
C ALA A 119 1.18 1.98 -22.11
N GLY A 120 1.33 1.00 -23.01
CA GLY A 120 1.67 1.23 -24.43
C GLY A 120 3.16 1.18 -24.76
N VAL A 121 4.04 0.93 -23.79
CA VAL A 121 5.45 0.60 -24.07
C VAL A 121 5.52 -0.69 -24.88
N LYS A 122 6.39 -0.72 -25.89
CA LYS A 122 6.53 -1.88 -26.78
C LYS A 122 7.25 -3.02 -26.04
N PRO A 123 6.82 -4.27 -26.25
CA PRO A 123 7.58 -5.43 -25.80
C PRO A 123 9.03 -5.37 -26.30
N GLY A 124 9.98 -5.76 -25.44
CA GLY A 124 11.41 -5.73 -25.74
C GLY A 124 12.09 -4.38 -25.56
N SER A 125 11.35 -3.31 -25.23
CA SER A 125 11.94 -2.02 -24.88
C SER A 125 12.81 -2.10 -23.63
N ARG A 126 13.81 -1.22 -23.57
CA ARG A 126 14.60 -0.94 -22.37
C ARG A 126 14.09 0.35 -21.75
N VAL A 127 13.79 0.32 -20.46
CA VAL A 127 13.19 1.46 -19.77
C VAL A 127 14.01 1.86 -18.55
N VAL A 128 14.21 3.15 -18.38
CA VAL A 128 14.77 3.72 -17.15
C VAL A 128 13.72 4.62 -16.49
N LEU A 129 13.29 4.25 -15.29
CA LEU A 129 12.42 5.07 -14.46
C LEU A 129 13.26 5.85 -13.45
N GLY A 130 13.01 7.16 -13.39
CA GLY A 130 13.57 8.09 -12.42
C GLY A 130 12.57 8.34 -11.29
N VAL A 131 13.02 8.23 -10.05
CA VAL A 131 12.22 8.52 -8.85
C VAL A 131 13.02 9.34 -7.86
N ASN A 132 12.34 9.98 -6.92
CA ASN A 132 13.02 10.66 -5.82
C ASN A 132 13.89 9.67 -5.03
N ARG A 133 15.02 10.14 -4.48
CA ARG A 133 15.90 9.36 -3.61
C ARG A 133 15.15 8.59 -2.51
N SER A 134 14.16 9.22 -1.87
CA SER A 134 13.38 8.60 -0.80
C SER A 134 12.50 7.45 -1.26
N ASP A 135 12.24 7.32 -2.56
CA ASP A 135 11.28 6.38 -3.13
C ASP A 135 11.93 5.30 -3.97
N VAL A 136 13.27 5.28 -4.07
CA VAL A 136 14.02 4.22 -4.78
C VAL A 136 13.67 2.84 -4.23
N SER A 137 13.67 2.65 -2.91
CA SER A 137 13.29 1.36 -2.29
C SER A 137 11.84 0.98 -2.58
N LYS A 138 10.93 1.95 -2.49
CA LYS A 138 9.48 1.77 -2.73
C LYS A 138 9.21 1.37 -4.18
N MET A 139 9.88 2.03 -5.12
CA MET A 139 9.75 1.76 -6.55
C MET A 139 10.32 0.39 -6.92
N ILE A 140 11.48 0.02 -6.37
CA ILE A 140 12.06 -1.32 -6.58
C ILE A 140 11.18 -2.42 -5.97
N GLY A 141 10.61 -2.15 -4.78
CA GLY A 141 9.83 -3.09 -4.00
C GLY A 141 10.68 -4.13 -3.27
N GLN A 142 10.12 -4.74 -2.23
CA GLN A 142 10.81 -5.80 -1.48
C GLN A 142 11.14 -6.97 -2.40
N HIS A 143 12.36 -7.50 -2.26
CA HIS A 143 12.87 -8.56 -3.15
C HIS A 143 12.74 -8.23 -4.66
N ARG A 144 12.75 -6.92 -5.00
CA ARG A 144 12.58 -6.40 -6.37
C ARG A 144 11.23 -6.77 -7.00
N CYS A 145 10.19 -7.00 -6.19
CA CYS A 145 8.89 -7.47 -6.66
C CYS A 145 8.26 -6.58 -7.73
N ASN A 146 8.35 -5.26 -7.59
CA ASN A 146 7.80 -4.32 -8.58
C ASN A 146 8.56 -4.39 -9.91
N VAL A 147 9.90 -4.47 -9.86
CA VAL A 147 10.71 -4.60 -11.07
C VAL A 147 10.37 -5.89 -11.81
N HIS A 148 10.28 -7.01 -11.08
CA HIS A 148 9.91 -8.30 -11.68
C HIS A 148 8.51 -8.27 -12.27
N ALA A 149 7.53 -7.70 -11.56
CA ALA A 149 6.17 -7.54 -12.04
C ALA A 149 6.11 -6.73 -13.33
N LEU A 150 6.72 -5.55 -13.36
CA LEU A 150 6.70 -4.67 -14.54
C LEU A 150 7.44 -5.27 -15.74
N VAL A 151 8.60 -5.89 -15.51
CA VAL A 151 9.35 -6.57 -16.59
C VAL A 151 8.52 -7.70 -17.19
N SER A 152 7.86 -8.50 -16.35
CA SER A 152 7.01 -9.61 -16.81
C SER A 152 5.75 -9.12 -17.52
N GLU A 153 5.02 -8.16 -16.93
CA GLU A 153 3.73 -7.66 -17.44
C GLU A 153 3.87 -6.94 -18.79
N PHE A 154 4.92 -6.12 -18.95
CA PHE A 154 5.15 -5.34 -20.17
C PHE A 154 6.16 -6.00 -21.12
N SER A 155 6.62 -7.22 -20.81
CA SER A 155 7.63 -7.94 -21.60
C SER A 155 8.87 -7.09 -21.90
N LEU A 156 9.35 -6.34 -20.91
CA LEU A 156 10.48 -5.44 -21.08
C LEU A 156 11.77 -6.24 -21.21
N ARG A 157 12.70 -5.78 -22.03
CA ARG A 157 14.05 -6.36 -22.07
C ARG A 157 14.83 -6.02 -20.81
N GLU A 158 14.64 -4.80 -20.30
CA GLU A 158 15.32 -4.31 -19.11
C GLU A 158 14.52 -3.17 -18.48
N LEU A 159 14.46 -3.15 -17.14
CA LEU A 159 13.93 -2.03 -16.37
C LEU A 159 14.95 -1.64 -15.30
N LYS A 160 15.41 -0.38 -15.35
CA LYS A 160 16.27 0.21 -14.31
C LYS A 160 15.52 1.29 -13.56
N ILE A 161 15.79 1.37 -12.26
CA ILE A 161 15.30 2.41 -11.37
C ILE A 161 16.50 3.23 -10.93
N HIS A 162 16.45 4.55 -11.13
CA HIS A 162 17.51 5.47 -10.72
C HIS A 162 16.93 6.66 -9.94
N GLU A 163 17.78 7.25 -9.09
CA GLU A 163 17.49 8.53 -8.46
C GLU A 163 17.42 9.64 -9.53
N ALA A 164 16.37 10.46 -9.45
CA ALA A 164 16.16 11.63 -10.30
C ALA A 164 15.60 12.80 -9.48
N SER A 165 15.74 14.01 -10.00
CA SER A 165 15.20 15.23 -9.38
C SER A 165 13.70 15.40 -9.64
N VAL A 166 12.89 14.49 -9.08
CA VAL A 166 11.41 14.53 -9.10
C VAL A 166 10.86 14.63 -7.69
N LYS A 167 9.61 15.08 -7.53
CA LYS A 167 8.98 15.14 -6.20
C LYS A 167 8.76 13.73 -5.66
N SER A 168 8.77 13.58 -4.33
CA SER A 168 8.44 12.29 -3.73
C SER A 168 7.02 11.86 -4.12
N GLY A 169 6.87 10.58 -4.46
CA GLY A 169 5.63 10.02 -4.98
C GLY A 169 5.45 10.14 -6.50
N GLU A 170 6.33 10.84 -7.21
CA GLU A 170 6.30 10.96 -8.68
C GLU A 170 7.32 10.03 -9.35
N ILE A 171 7.04 9.68 -10.61
CA ILE A 171 7.87 8.82 -11.44
C ILE A 171 8.02 9.50 -12.81
N SER A 172 9.24 9.54 -13.35
CA SER A 172 9.52 10.02 -14.70
C SER A 172 10.16 8.93 -15.55
N ILE A 173 9.83 8.85 -16.84
CA ILE A 173 10.60 8.03 -17.79
C ILE A 173 11.85 8.82 -18.18
N VAL A 174 13.02 8.35 -17.76
CA VAL A 174 14.32 8.98 -18.04
C VAL A 174 14.83 8.59 -19.42
N SER A 175 14.61 7.33 -19.82
CA SER A 175 14.89 6.86 -21.17
C SER A 175 13.98 5.71 -21.56
N LEU A 176 13.67 5.63 -22.86
CA LEU A 176 12.88 4.57 -23.49
C LEU A 176 13.47 4.31 -24.88
N ASP A 177 13.96 3.09 -25.08
CA ASP A 177 14.50 2.60 -26.36
C ASP A 177 13.44 1.88 -27.21
#